data_AF-A0A956W3V2-F1
#
_entry.id   AF-A0A956W3V2-F1
#
_cell.length_a   1.000
_cell.length_b   1.000
_cell.length_c   1.000
_cell.angle_alpha   90.00
_cell.angle_beta   90.00
_cell.angle_gamma   90.00
#
_symmetry.space_group_name_H-M   'P 1'
#
loop_
_entity.id
_entity.type
_entity.pdbx_description
1 polymer ?
#
loop_
_entity_poly.entity_id
_entity_poly.type
_entity_poly.pdbx_seq_one_letter_code
_entity_poly.pdbx_strand_id
1 'polypeptide(L)'
;AFVDQFNAVFNAIDEATKINPDDLKESGELSGDSSLRTLKGQLRSLVTGPGFNVEGAYQNLNQIGIGFGAFGSAVGSTNQLQFDEGKFTAALQTDPQSVQNLLSVFTLSANLEAGGTGSVTGISGNYSGTRAGTYTLTDPGDGTMIIDFVPSDGSTPTQSTITIAAGGTNYTAIPGITLQFAGTLQAGSHTITVSNTAASPLARIQQVLDLQTAPGGVMEQRQASYDKVREDIEDRIADLEASVDKEMELLRRKFIAMEQAQARASGTLSALQQMQQQLTAILPGNNRR
;
A
#
# COMPACT_ATOMS: atom_id res chain seq x y z
N ALA A 1 -10.92 25.28 -2.86
CA ALA A 1 -10.10 24.42 -1.97
C ALA A 1 -10.28 22.93 -2.28
N PHE A 2 -11.42 22.30 -1.96
CA PHE A 2 -11.62 20.85 -2.22
C PHE A 2 -11.46 20.48 -3.70
N VAL A 3 -12.16 21.19 -4.60
CA VAL A 3 -12.08 20.94 -6.05
C VAL A 3 -10.66 21.08 -6.58
N ASP A 4 -9.92 22.08 -6.10
CA ASP A 4 -8.53 22.32 -6.49
C ASP A 4 -7.62 21.17 -6.04
N GLN A 5 -7.74 20.73 -4.77
CA GLN A 5 -6.97 19.61 -4.24
C GLN A 5 -7.30 18.30 -4.95
N PHE A 6 -8.58 18.05 -5.21
CA PHE A 6 -9.03 16.87 -5.95
C PHE A 6 -8.42 16.84 -7.36
N ASN A 7 -8.46 17.98 -8.06
CA ASN A 7 -7.85 18.11 -9.38
C ASN A 7 -6.33 18.00 -9.34
N ALA A 8 -5.67 18.52 -8.29
CA ALA A 8 -4.23 18.38 -8.11
C ALA A 8 -3.82 16.90 -7.96
N VAL A 9 -4.56 16.11 -7.16
CA VAL A 9 -4.34 14.66 -7.03
C VAL A 9 -4.55 13.95 -8.36
N PHE A 10 -5.61 14.29 -9.10
CA PHE A 10 -5.89 13.70 -10.41
C PHE A 10 -4.76 13.98 -11.42
N ASN A 11 -4.26 15.21 -11.45
CA ASN A 11 -3.14 15.60 -12.30
C ASN A 11 -1.85 14.86 -11.90
N ALA A 12 -1.57 14.74 -10.60
CA ALA A 12 -0.39 14.01 -10.11
C ALA A 12 -0.44 12.52 -10.50
N ILE A 13 -1.61 11.87 -10.37
CA ILE A 13 -1.79 10.49 -10.81
C ILE A 13 -1.63 10.38 -12.33
N ASP A 14 -2.19 11.29 -13.11
CA ASP A 14 -2.06 11.28 -14.56
C ASP A 14 -0.61 11.44 -15.01
N GLU A 15 0.11 12.40 -14.43
CA GLU A 15 1.52 12.64 -14.72
C GLU A 15 2.38 11.42 -14.38
N ALA A 16 2.18 10.85 -13.20
CA ALA A 16 2.92 9.66 -12.76
C ALA A 16 2.58 8.40 -13.59
N THR A 17 1.34 8.25 -14.07
CA THR A 17 0.87 7.02 -14.75
C THR A 17 0.73 7.14 -16.27
N LYS A 18 1.10 8.30 -16.85
CA LYS A 18 1.04 8.54 -18.30
C LYS A 18 1.91 7.53 -19.05
N ILE A 19 1.35 6.91 -20.08
CA ILE A 19 2.09 6.08 -21.03
C ILE A 19 2.27 6.90 -22.31
N ASN A 20 3.52 7.16 -22.70
CA ASN A 20 3.85 7.69 -24.01
C ASN A 20 4.26 6.52 -24.92
N PRO A 21 3.42 6.13 -25.89
CA PRO A 21 3.71 5.00 -26.79
C PRO A 21 4.86 5.28 -27.77
N ASP A 22 5.19 6.56 -28.02
CA ASP A 22 6.21 6.96 -28.98
C ASP A 22 7.60 7.11 -28.32
N ASP A 23 7.65 7.50 -27.05
CA ASP A 23 8.88 7.50 -26.24
C ASP A 23 8.60 7.05 -24.80
N LEU A 24 9.00 5.82 -24.50
CA LEU A 24 8.85 5.25 -23.15
C LEU A 24 9.66 6.01 -22.10
N LYS A 25 10.70 6.78 -22.48
CA LYS A 25 11.47 7.63 -21.55
C LYS A 25 10.70 8.87 -21.11
N GLU A 26 9.68 9.28 -21.88
CA GLU A 26 8.76 10.36 -21.53
C GLU A 26 7.47 9.84 -20.86
N SER A 27 7.40 8.54 -20.59
CA SER A 27 6.32 7.97 -19.76
C SER A 27 6.54 8.33 -18.30
N GLY A 28 5.45 8.42 -17.54
CA GLY A 28 5.53 8.66 -16.10
C GLY A 28 6.24 7.51 -15.37
N GLU A 29 6.87 7.82 -14.24
CA GLU A 29 7.64 6.87 -13.44
C GLU A 29 6.82 5.64 -13.00
N LEU A 30 5.51 5.83 -12.84
CA LEU A 30 4.54 4.80 -12.44
C LEU A 30 3.61 4.43 -13.61
N SER A 31 4.06 4.58 -14.85
CA SER A 31 3.28 4.23 -16.07
C SER A 31 2.80 2.79 -16.11
N GLY A 32 3.52 1.86 -15.47
CA GLY A 32 3.10 0.47 -15.27
C GLY A 32 2.07 0.25 -14.15
N ASP A 33 1.85 1.22 -13.26
CA ASP A 33 0.98 1.05 -12.10
C ASP A 33 -0.51 1.16 -12.47
N SER A 34 -1.15 0.01 -12.63
CA SER A 34 -2.59 -0.11 -12.92
C SER A 34 -3.49 0.31 -11.75
N SER A 35 -2.96 0.30 -10.54
CA SER A 35 -3.76 0.49 -9.34
C SER A 35 -3.99 1.96 -9.01
N LEU A 36 -3.03 2.85 -9.31
CA LEU A 36 -3.23 4.30 -9.24
C LEU A 36 -4.30 4.76 -10.23
N ARG A 37 -4.31 4.18 -11.44
CA ARG A 37 -5.38 4.41 -12.43
C ARG A 37 -6.73 3.89 -11.94
N THR A 38 -6.75 2.73 -11.28
CA THR A 38 -7.96 2.15 -10.67
C THR A 38 -8.48 3.04 -9.54
N LEU A 39 -7.61 3.52 -8.65
CA LEU A 39 -7.94 4.45 -7.58
C LEU A 39 -8.56 5.73 -8.14
N LYS A 40 -7.95 6.32 -9.18
CA LYS A 40 -8.52 7.49 -9.87
C LYS A 40 -9.93 7.21 -10.41
N GLY A 41 -10.14 6.05 -11.04
CA GLY A 41 -11.46 5.61 -11.52
C GLY A 41 -12.49 5.46 -10.40
N GLN A 42 -12.09 4.87 -9.27
CA GLN A 42 -12.93 4.74 -8.07
C GLN A 42 -13.30 6.11 -7.48
N LEU A 43 -12.33 7.00 -7.28
CA LEU A 43 -12.56 8.36 -6.78
C LEU A 43 -13.53 9.14 -7.68
N ARG A 44 -13.34 9.04 -9.00
CA ARG A 44 -14.25 9.65 -9.98
C ARG A 44 -15.67 9.08 -9.84
N SER A 45 -15.79 7.75 -9.76
CA SER A 45 -17.07 7.08 -9.60
C SER A 45 -17.81 7.50 -8.33
N LEU A 46 -17.08 7.73 -7.22
CA LEU A 46 -17.66 8.17 -5.96
C LEU A 46 -18.17 9.62 -6.03
N VAL A 47 -17.44 10.52 -6.69
CA VAL A 47 -17.90 11.91 -6.89
C VAL A 47 -19.17 11.97 -7.73
N THR A 48 -19.27 11.13 -8.77
CA THR A 48 -20.44 11.11 -9.67
C THR A 48 -21.60 10.26 -9.18
N GLY A 49 -21.35 9.37 -8.21
CA GLY A 49 -22.34 8.44 -7.68
C GLY A 49 -23.17 9.05 -6.54
N PRO A 50 -24.31 8.43 -6.22
CA PRO A 50 -25.10 8.84 -5.07
C PRO A 50 -24.39 8.49 -3.76
N GLY A 51 -24.67 9.29 -2.74
CA GLY A 51 -24.36 8.92 -1.37
C GLY A 51 -25.14 7.68 -0.94
N PHE A 52 -24.63 6.99 0.08
CA PHE A 52 -25.28 5.82 0.65
C PHE A 52 -26.28 6.25 1.72
N ASN A 53 -27.57 5.89 1.55
CA ASN A 53 -28.66 6.25 2.46
C ASN A 53 -28.67 7.74 2.86
N VAL A 54 -28.36 8.63 1.92
CA VAL A 54 -28.46 10.07 2.14
C VAL A 54 -29.92 10.48 2.02
N GLU A 55 -30.47 11.05 3.09
CA GLU A 55 -31.82 11.58 3.11
C GLU A 55 -31.85 13.04 2.64
N GLY A 56 -32.95 13.41 1.96
CA GLY A 56 -33.18 14.76 1.47
C GLY A 56 -33.42 14.85 -0.03
N ALA A 57 -33.53 16.09 -0.52
CA ALA A 57 -33.77 16.40 -1.93
C ALA A 57 -32.54 16.16 -2.82
N TYR A 58 -31.35 16.11 -2.23
CA TYR A 58 -30.08 15.95 -2.95
C TYR A 58 -29.34 14.70 -2.49
N GLN A 59 -28.99 13.84 -3.44
CA GLN A 59 -28.29 12.57 -3.21
C GLN A 59 -26.94 12.51 -3.94
N ASN A 60 -26.70 13.41 -4.90
CA ASN A 60 -25.52 13.45 -5.74
C ASN A 60 -24.87 14.83 -5.72
N LEU A 61 -23.53 14.89 -5.74
CA LEU A 61 -22.79 16.16 -5.75
C LEU A 61 -23.10 17.03 -6.97
N ASN A 62 -23.44 16.42 -8.11
CA ASN A 62 -23.78 17.16 -9.33
C ASN A 62 -25.07 18.00 -9.18
N GLN A 63 -26.01 17.58 -8.32
CA GLN A 63 -27.27 18.29 -8.07
C GLN A 63 -27.04 19.62 -7.35
N ILE A 64 -25.95 19.72 -6.59
CA ILE A 64 -25.53 20.93 -5.88
C ILE A 64 -24.39 21.66 -6.60
N GLY A 65 -24.12 21.32 -7.88
CA GLY A 65 -23.12 22.03 -8.69
C GLY A 65 -21.68 21.53 -8.60
N ILE A 66 -21.42 20.36 -8.01
CA ILE A 66 -20.09 19.76 -7.95
C ILE A 66 -20.04 18.54 -8.89
N GLY A 67 -19.30 18.61 -9.99
CA GLY A 67 -19.25 17.49 -10.94
C GLY A 67 -18.27 17.69 -12.09
N PHE A 68 -18.17 16.70 -12.98
CA PHE A 68 -17.22 16.68 -14.10
C PHE A 68 -17.82 17.23 -15.41
N GLY A 69 -18.64 18.27 -15.31
CA GLY A 69 -19.41 18.80 -16.46
C GLY A 69 -20.66 17.96 -16.80
N ALA A 70 -21.40 18.41 -17.82
CA ALA A 70 -22.63 17.78 -18.25
C ALA A 70 -22.38 16.64 -19.25
N PHE A 71 -23.36 15.76 -19.43
CA PHE A 71 -23.33 14.80 -20.56
C PHE A 71 -23.27 15.57 -21.88
N GLY A 72 -22.30 15.24 -22.74
CA GLY A 72 -22.05 15.95 -24.01
C GLY A 72 -21.09 17.13 -23.94
N SER A 73 -20.43 17.36 -22.80
CA SER A 73 -19.35 18.34 -22.68
C SER A 73 -18.20 18.04 -23.68
N ALA A 74 -17.52 19.10 -24.14
CA ALA A 74 -16.44 19.01 -25.13
C ALA A 74 -15.37 17.99 -24.71
N VAL A 75 -14.76 17.30 -25.69
CA VAL A 75 -13.71 16.32 -25.44
C VAL A 75 -12.62 16.93 -24.55
N GLY A 76 -12.32 16.28 -23.42
CA GLY A 76 -11.32 16.74 -22.45
C GLY A 76 -11.83 17.68 -21.34
N SER A 77 -13.00 18.30 -21.50
CA SER A 77 -13.55 19.20 -20.46
C SER A 77 -14.16 18.47 -19.26
N THR A 78 -14.38 17.15 -19.38
CA THR A 78 -14.89 16.29 -18.31
C THR A 78 -13.78 15.69 -17.44
N ASN A 79 -12.52 16.04 -17.68
CA ASN A 79 -11.38 15.45 -16.96
C ASN A 79 -11.16 16.06 -15.57
N GLN A 80 -11.67 17.28 -15.33
CA GLN A 80 -11.51 18.00 -14.08
C GLN A 80 -12.86 18.19 -13.37
N LEU A 81 -12.82 18.14 -12.05
CA LEU A 81 -13.94 18.48 -11.19
C LEU A 81 -14.18 19.99 -11.27
N GLN A 82 -15.45 20.37 -11.40
CA GLN A 82 -15.89 21.76 -11.51
C GLN A 82 -16.86 22.09 -10.37
N PHE A 83 -16.88 23.36 -9.98
CA PHE A 83 -17.79 23.92 -9.01
C PHE A 83 -18.63 25.03 -9.64
N ASP A 84 -19.95 24.83 -9.67
CA ASP A 84 -20.95 25.81 -10.09
C ASP A 84 -21.52 26.50 -8.84
N GLU A 85 -20.93 27.65 -8.49
CA GLU A 85 -21.31 28.45 -7.32
C GLU A 85 -22.78 28.89 -7.38
N GLY A 86 -23.32 29.14 -8.58
CA GLY A 86 -24.71 29.55 -8.77
C GLY A 86 -25.68 28.43 -8.40
N LYS A 87 -25.44 27.21 -8.90
CA LYS A 87 -26.24 26.03 -8.53
C LYS A 87 -26.10 25.68 -7.05
N PHE A 88 -24.88 25.78 -6.51
CA PHE A 88 -24.65 25.52 -5.10
C PHE A 88 -25.42 26.49 -4.21
N THR A 89 -25.37 27.80 -4.52
CA THR A 89 -26.09 28.83 -3.77
C THR A 89 -27.60 28.64 -3.87
N ALA A 90 -28.12 28.30 -5.05
CA ALA A 90 -29.55 28.01 -5.23
C ALA A 90 -30.00 26.77 -4.43
N ALA A 91 -29.20 25.71 -4.42
CA ALA A 91 -29.47 24.51 -3.62
C ALA A 91 -29.46 24.83 -2.12
N LEU A 92 -28.47 25.62 -1.66
CA LEU A 92 -28.35 26.05 -0.28
C LEU A 92 -29.52 26.93 0.17
N GLN A 93 -30.05 27.78 -0.72
CA GLN A 93 -31.24 28.59 -0.43
C GLN A 93 -32.53 27.77 -0.41
N THR A 94 -32.61 26.72 -1.23
CA THR A 94 -33.82 25.88 -1.36
C THR A 94 -33.94 24.91 -0.20
N ASP A 95 -32.87 24.18 0.12
CA ASP A 95 -32.86 23.21 1.22
C ASP A 95 -31.44 23.09 1.82
N PRO A 96 -31.10 23.94 2.79
CA PRO A 96 -29.80 23.89 3.44
C PRO A 96 -29.50 22.56 4.14
N GLN A 97 -30.52 21.88 4.66
CA GLN A 97 -30.35 20.63 5.41
C GLN A 97 -30.00 19.48 4.47
N SER A 98 -30.67 19.37 3.32
CA SER A 98 -30.31 18.38 2.30
C SER A 98 -28.89 18.61 1.77
N VAL A 99 -28.44 19.86 1.60
CA VAL A 99 -27.06 20.17 1.20
C VAL A 99 -26.07 19.73 2.28
N GLN A 100 -26.35 20.03 3.56
CA GLN A 100 -25.51 19.59 4.66
C GLN A 100 -25.41 18.06 4.73
N ASN A 101 -26.53 17.35 4.67
CA ASN A 101 -26.56 15.89 4.68
C ASN A 101 -25.74 15.32 3.53
N LEU A 102 -25.91 15.84 2.31
CA LEU A 102 -25.16 15.41 1.14
C LEU A 102 -23.65 15.62 1.27
N LEU A 103 -23.18 16.61 2.03
CA LEU A 103 -21.75 16.87 2.19
C LEU A 103 -21.15 16.12 3.38
N SER A 104 -21.84 16.07 4.52
CA SER A 104 -21.23 15.66 5.79
C SER A 104 -21.85 14.44 6.44
N VAL A 105 -22.93 13.86 5.92
CA VAL A 105 -23.54 12.70 6.59
C VAL A 105 -22.55 11.54 6.61
N PHE A 106 -22.26 11.05 7.80
CA PHE A 106 -21.48 9.85 8.01
C PHE A 106 -21.93 9.24 9.33
N THR A 107 -22.68 8.14 9.25
CA THR A 107 -23.19 7.44 10.43
C THR A 107 -22.78 5.99 10.38
N LEU A 108 -22.27 5.53 11.51
CA LEU A 108 -21.86 4.17 11.75
C LEU A 108 -22.81 3.56 12.78
N SER A 109 -23.16 2.29 12.59
CA SER A 109 -23.91 1.53 13.60
C SER A 109 -23.12 0.29 13.99
N ALA A 110 -23.21 -0.06 15.27
CA ALA A 110 -22.66 -1.28 15.82
C ALA A 110 -23.77 -2.33 15.93
N ASN A 111 -23.50 -3.54 15.46
CA ASN A 111 -24.39 -4.67 15.54
C ASN A 111 -23.69 -5.83 16.26
N LEU A 112 -24.37 -6.42 17.25
CA LEU A 112 -23.89 -7.64 17.91
C LEU A 112 -24.24 -8.84 17.02
N GLU A 113 -23.22 -9.57 16.58
CA GLU A 113 -23.41 -10.78 15.78
C GLU A 113 -24.00 -11.90 16.64
N ALA A 114 -24.94 -12.65 16.06
CA ALA A 114 -25.55 -13.79 16.72
C ALA A 114 -24.56 -14.96 16.86
N GLY A 115 -24.73 -15.76 17.92
CA GLY A 115 -23.98 -17.01 18.10
C GLY A 115 -22.65 -16.89 18.86
N GLY A 116 -22.42 -15.78 19.56
CA GLY A 116 -21.30 -15.70 20.50
C GLY A 116 -21.48 -16.62 21.71
N THR A 117 -20.36 -16.99 22.33
CA THR A 117 -20.29 -17.96 23.45
C THR A 117 -19.78 -17.35 24.76
N GLY A 118 -19.36 -16.09 24.72
CA GLY A 118 -18.86 -15.35 25.89
C GLY A 118 -19.96 -14.70 26.73
N SER A 119 -19.57 -13.78 27.61
CA SER A 119 -20.49 -13.16 28.58
C SER A 119 -21.31 -11.98 28.08
N VAL A 120 -21.20 -11.56 26.83
CA VAL A 120 -21.95 -10.40 26.29
C VAL A 120 -23.37 -10.85 25.94
N THR A 121 -24.37 -10.19 26.53
CA THR A 121 -25.80 -10.52 26.33
C THR A 121 -26.54 -9.51 25.46
N GLY A 122 -25.99 -8.30 25.33
CA GLY A 122 -26.60 -7.25 24.54
C GLY A 122 -25.70 -6.03 24.42
N ILE A 123 -26.05 -5.21 23.43
CA ILE A 123 -25.46 -3.90 23.20
C ILE A 123 -26.55 -2.85 23.09
N SER A 124 -26.24 -1.63 23.50
CA SER A 124 -27.15 -0.49 23.36
C SER A 124 -26.36 0.81 23.20
N GLY A 125 -26.97 1.84 22.64
CA GLY A 125 -26.33 3.14 22.38
C GLY A 125 -26.03 3.34 20.89
N ASN A 126 -25.46 4.51 20.58
CA ASN A 126 -25.07 4.88 19.22
C ASN A 126 -23.54 4.88 19.15
N TYR A 127 -23.00 4.18 18.17
CA TYR A 127 -21.55 4.15 17.97
C TYR A 127 -21.04 5.57 17.68
N SER A 128 -20.07 6.03 18.47
CA SER A 128 -19.47 7.36 18.35
C SER A 128 -18.02 7.34 17.89
N GLY A 129 -17.50 6.16 17.54
CA GLY A 129 -16.19 6.03 16.94
C GLY A 129 -16.17 6.55 15.50
N THR A 130 -14.98 6.85 15.01
CA THR A 130 -14.78 7.44 13.67
C THR A 130 -14.54 6.40 12.58
N ARG A 131 -14.39 5.12 12.95
CA ARG A 131 -13.94 4.05 12.06
C ARG A 131 -14.91 2.88 12.09
N ALA A 132 -15.21 2.34 10.91
CA ALA A 132 -15.87 1.05 10.75
C ALA A 132 -14.86 -0.08 10.97
N GLY A 133 -15.33 -1.28 11.31
CA GLY A 133 -14.49 -2.41 11.62
C GLY A 133 -15.18 -3.47 12.45
N THR A 134 -14.42 -4.43 12.96
CA THR A 134 -14.93 -5.54 13.75
C THR A 134 -14.29 -5.55 15.12
N TYR A 135 -15.11 -5.54 16.17
CA TYR A 135 -14.67 -5.78 17.54
C TYR A 135 -14.86 -7.26 17.87
N THR A 136 -13.81 -7.92 18.32
CA THR A 136 -13.86 -9.26 18.90
C THR A 136 -13.65 -9.14 20.41
N LEU A 137 -14.65 -9.55 21.17
CA LEU A 137 -14.68 -9.46 22.62
C LEU A 137 -14.44 -10.88 23.15
N THR A 138 -13.28 -11.12 23.74
CA THR A 138 -12.90 -12.41 24.30
C THR A 138 -12.94 -12.34 25.81
N ASP A 139 -13.78 -13.16 26.41
CA ASP A 139 -13.88 -13.36 27.85
C ASP A 139 -13.11 -14.65 28.23
N PRO A 140 -12.02 -14.56 29.00
CA PRO A 140 -11.35 -15.74 29.56
C PRO A 140 -12.05 -16.34 30.80
N GLY A 141 -13.07 -15.69 31.35
CA GLY A 141 -13.86 -16.14 32.51
C GLY A 141 -13.32 -15.69 33.87
N ASP A 142 -12.31 -14.84 33.90
CA ASP A 142 -11.61 -14.40 35.13
C ASP A 142 -12.05 -13.00 35.62
N GLY A 143 -13.06 -12.40 34.99
CA GLY A 143 -13.51 -11.03 35.28
C GLY A 143 -12.77 -9.95 34.50
N THR A 144 -11.91 -10.33 33.55
CA THR A 144 -11.35 -9.44 32.53
C THR A 144 -11.98 -9.72 31.16
N MET A 145 -11.89 -8.76 30.25
CA MET A 145 -12.27 -8.97 28.85
C MET A 145 -11.24 -8.32 27.94
N ILE A 146 -10.81 -9.07 26.93
CA ILE A 146 -9.90 -8.64 25.88
C ILE A 146 -10.76 -8.19 24.69
N ILE A 147 -10.47 -7.00 24.18
CA ILE A 147 -11.20 -6.39 23.08
C ILE A 147 -10.20 -6.11 21.96
N ASP A 148 -10.34 -6.86 20.87
CA ASP A 148 -9.57 -6.67 19.64
C ASP A 148 -10.43 -5.93 18.62
N PHE A 149 -9.98 -4.74 18.19
CA PHE A 149 -10.62 -3.99 17.11
C PHE A 149 -9.79 -4.12 15.84
N VAL A 150 -10.41 -4.65 14.78
CA VAL A 150 -9.85 -4.72 13.43
C VAL A 150 -10.58 -3.69 12.56
N PRO A 151 -9.94 -2.55 12.24
CA PRO A 151 -10.51 -1.54 11.37
C PRO A 151 -10.77 -2.05 9.95
N SER A 152 -11.86 -1.61 9.32
CA SER A 152 -12.16 -1.97 7.93
C SER A 152 -11.30 -1.23 6.90
N ASP A 153 -10.56 -0.20 7.33
CA ASP A 153 -9.64 0.59 6.51
C ASP A 153 -8.24 -0.05 6.39
N GLY A 154 -8.06 -1.29 6.87
CA GLY A 154 -6.81 -2.04 6.72
C GLY A 154 -5.66 -1.57 7.60
N SER A 155 -5.86 -0.56 8.43
CA SER A 155 -4.87 -0.14 9.42
C SER A 155 -4.64 -1.20 10.50
N THR A 156 -3.60 -0.97 11.30
CA THR A 156 -3.19 -1.87 12.38
C THR A 156 -4.33 -2.13 13.39
N PRO A 157 -4.64 -3.40 13.70
CA PRO A 157 -5.56 -3.75 14.77
C PRO A 157 -5.12 -3.20 16.13
N THR A 158 -6.08 -2.83 16.96
CA THR A 158 -5.82 -2.36 18.33
C THR A 158 -6.42 -3.31 19.35
N GLN A 159 -5.67 -3.58 20.41
CA GLN A 159 -6.14 -4.38 21.54
C GLN A 159 -6.30 -3.51 22.78
N SER A 160 -7.36 -3.76 23.55
CA SER A 160 -7.59 -3.16 24.85
C SER A 160 -8.12 -4.20 25.83
N THR A 161 -8.02 -3.91 27.12
CA THR A 161 -8.56 -4.77 28.17
C THR A 161 -9.43 -3.96 29.11
N ILE A 162 -10.52 -4.57 29.56
CA ILE A 162 -11.41 -4.00 30.58
C ILE A 162 -11.64 -5.02 31.69
N THR A 163 -12.09 -4.54 32.84
CA THR A 163 -12.68 -5.39 33.88
C THR A 163 -14.20 -5.47 33.69
N ILE A 164 -14.75 -6.65 33.93
CA ILE A 164 -16.18 -6.94 33.81
C ILE A 164 -16.70 -7.56 35.11
N ALA A 165 -17.97 -7.30 35.40
CA ALA A 165 -18.67 -7.89 36.53
C ALA A 165 -19.91 -8.63 36.04
N ALA A 166 -20.23 -9.76 36.68
CA ALA A 166 -21.43 -10.53 36.36
C ALA A 166 -22.70 -9.67 36.53
N GLY A 167 -23.56 -9.66 35.51
CA GLY A 167 -24.76 -8.82 35.46
C GLY A 167 -24.50 -7.31 35.31
N GLY A 168 -23.24 -6.91 35.14
CA GLY A 168 -22.84 -5.51 35.01
C GLY A 168 -22.93 -4.98 33.58
N THR A 169 -22.54 -3.72 33.41
CA THR A 169 -22.41 -3.06 32.11
C THR A 169 -21.04 -2.39 31.97
N ASN A 170 -20.61 -2.15 30.73
CA ASN A 170 -19.42 -1.36 30.43
C ASN A 170 -19.70 -0.40 29.27
N TYR A 171 -19.22 0.84 29.36
CA TYR A 171 -19.42 1.90 28.35
C TYR A 171 -18.10 2.44 27.79
N THR A 172 -16.96 1.86 28.19
CA THR A 172 -15.62 2.33 27.82
C THR A 172 -14.94 1.46 26.76
N ALA A 173 -15.41 0.22 26.59
CA ALA A 173 -14.87 -0.77 25.66
C ALA A 173 -14.97 -0.33 24.20
N ILE A 174 -16.15 0.19 23.83
CA ILE A 174 -16.47 0.58 22.46
C ILE A 174 -17.08 1.99 22.51
N PRO A 175 -16.54 2.97 21.78
CA PRO A 175 -17.02 4.35 21.83
C PRO A 175 -18.53 4.47 21.56
N GLY A 176 -19.26 5.00 22.55
CA GLY A 176 -20.70 5.26 22.47
C GLY A 176 -21.61 4.03 22.65
N ILE A 177 -21.02 2.84 22.78
CA ILE A 177 -21.75 1.59 22.98
C ILE A 177 -21.64 1.13 24.43
N THR A 178 -22.78 0.82 25.02
CA THR A 178 -22.88 0.14 26.32
C THR A 178 -23.05 -1.35 26.10
N LEU A 179 -22.11 -2.13 26.62
CA LEU A 179 -22.12 -3.58 26.68
C LEU A 179 -22.87 -4.04 27.93
N GLN A 180 -23.69 -5.08 27.80
CA GLN A 180 -24.42 -5.71 28.89
C GLN A 180 -23.92 -7.15 29.08
N PHE A 181 -23.57 -7.52 30.32
CA PHE A 181 -22.98 -8.83 30.60
C PHE A 181 -23.96 -9.76 31.33
N ALA A 182 -23.82 -11.06 31.08
CA ALA A 182 -24.61 -12.10 31.71
C ALA A 182 -24.41 -12.14 33.23
N GLY A 183 -25.43 -12.60 33.96
CA GLY A 183 -25.39 -12.82 35.41
C GLY A 183 -24.41 -13.91 35.86
N THR A 184 -23.84 -14.67 34.94
CA THR A 184 -22.73 -15.59 35.17
C THR A 184 -21.73 -15.40 34.04
N LEU A 185 -20.47 -15.17 34.37
CA LEU A 185 -19.42 -15.01 33.37
C LEU A 185 -19.07 -16.38 32.79
N GLN A 186 -18.92 -16.43 31.48
CA GLN A 186 -18.60 -17.62 30.71
C GLN A 186 -17.44 -17.31 29.77
N ALA A 187 -16.43 -18.17 29.79
CA ALA A 187 -15.33 -18.09 28.84
C ALA A 187 -15.83 -18.31 27.41
N GLY A 188 -15.46 -17.43 26.49
CA GLY A 188 -15.89 -17.46 25.10
C GLY A 188 -15.71 -16.10 24.44
N SER A 189 -16.20 -15.97 23.21
CA SER A 189 -16.09 -14.72 22.45
C SER A 189 -17.42 -14.25 21.88
N HIS A 190 -17.50 -12.94 21.62
CA HIS A 190 -18.57 -12.27 20.90
C HIS A 190 -18.00 -11.31 19.86
N THR A 191 -18.69 -11.15 18.75
CA THR A 191 -18.28 -10.24 17.68
C THR A 191 -19.29 -9.11 17.55
N ILE A 192 -18.79 -7.87 17.48
CA ILE A 192 -19.59 -6.69 17.16
C ILE A 192 -19.04 -6.11 15.86
N THR A 193 -19.89 -6.03 14.84
CA THR A 193 -19.54 -5.41 13.56
C THR A 193 -19.99 -3.95 13.57
N VAL A 194 -19.12 -3.06 13.08
CA VAL A 194 -19.44 -1.65 12.88
C VAL A 194 -19.42 -1.35 11.40
N SER A 195 -20.54 -0.91 10.86
CA SER A 195 -20.72 -0.67 9.42
C SER A 195 -21.40 0.67 9.13
N ASN A 196 -21.22 1.16 7.91
CA ASN A 196 -21.86 2.39 7.44
C ASN A 196 -23.38 2.20 7.39
N THR A 197 -24.12 3.13 7.99
CA THR A 197 -25.58 3.20 7.88
C THR A 197 -26.01 4.32 6.92
N ALA A 198 -25.27 5.44 6.89
CA ALA A 198 -25.36 6.47 5.87
C ALA A 198 -23.98 7.11 5.63
N ALA A 199 -23.67 7.47 4.39
CA ALA A 199 -22.40 8.11 4.03
C ALA A 199 -22.54 9.01 2.81
N SER A 200 -22.09 10.26 2.95
CA SER A 200 -21.98 11.21 1.84
C SER A 200 -20.97 10.73 0.79
N PRO A 201 -21.09 11.18 -0.47
CA PRO A 201 -20.06 10.95 -1.47
C PRO A 201 -18.66 11.35 -1.00
N LEU A 202 -18.56 12.45 -0.22
CA LEU A 202 -17.30 12.93 0.35
C LEU A 202 -16.77 12.00 1.46
N ALA A 203 -17.64 11.53 2.36
CA ALA A 203 -17.24 10.58 3.40
C ALA A 203 -16.75 9.26 2.78
N ARG A 204 -17.39 8.80 1.69
CA ARG A 204 -16.95 7.60 0.97
C ARG A 204 -15.60 7.80 0.28
N ILE A 205 -15.36 8.98 -0.29
CA ILE A 205 -14.03 9.34 -0.81
C ILE A 205 -12.99 9.29 0.30
N GLN A 206 -13.30 9.89 1.46
CA GLN A 206 -12.42 9.86 2.62
C GLN A 206 -12.11 8.42 3.05
N GLN A 207 -13.11 7.54 3.12
CA GLN A 207 -12.89 6.11 3.47
C GLN A 207 -11.94 5.40 2.49
N VAL A 208 -12.06 5.66 1.19
CA VAL A 208 -11.14 5.10 0.20
C VAL A 208 -9.74 5.67 0.36
N LEU A 209 -9.62 6.98 0.62
CA LEU A 209 -8.32 7.61 0.86
C LEU A 209 -7.67 7.08 2.14
N ASP A 210 -8.43 6.93 3.22
CA ASP A 210 -7.94 6.38 4.49
C ASP A 210 -7.40 4.96 4.30
N LEU A 211 -8.08 4.10 3.53
CA LEU A 211 -7.57 2.76 3.18
C LEU A 211 -6.22 2.80 2.42
N GLN A 212 -5.98 3.84 1.63
CA GLN A 212 -4.73 4.00 0.89
C GLN A 212 -3.61 4.59 1.77
N THR A 213 -3.92 5.61 2.57
CA THR A 213 -2.92 6.47 3.22
C THR A 213 -2.79 6.30 4.73
N ALA A 214 -3.69 5.56 5.37
CA ALA A 214 -3.57 5.30 6.81
C ALA A 214 -2.29 4.51 7.12
N PRO A 215 -1.74 4.63 8.34
CA PRO A 215 -0.67 3.75 8.80
C PRO A 215 -1.07 2.27 8.67
N GLY A 216 -0.22 1.47 8.02
CA GLY A 216 -0.48 0.08 7.65
C GLY A 216 -1.33 -0.10 6.37
N GLY A 217 -1.76 1.00 5.75
CA GLY A 217 -2.56 1.02 4.52
C GLY A 217 -1.79 0.58 3.27
N VAL A 218 -2.49 0.59 2.13
CA VAL A 218 -1.96 0.01 0.87
C VAL A 218 -0.68 0.70 0.39
N MET A 219 -0.56 2.01 0.55
CA MET A 219 0.62 2.74 0.06
C MET A 219 1.87 2.42 0.87
N GLU A 220 1.75 2.29 2.20
CA GLU A 220 2.87 1.92 3.07
C GLU A 220 3.33 0.49 2.77
N GLN A 221 2.40 -0.45 2.58
CA GLN A 221 2.73 -1.83 2.22
C GLN A 221 3.48 -1.92 0.89
N ARG A 222 3.15 -1.05 -0.07
CA ARG A 222 3.88 -0.97 -1.35
C ARG A 222 5.25 -0.38 -1.19
N GLN A 223 5.39 0.68 -0.42
CA GLN A 223 6.69 1.27 -0.12
C GLN A 223 7.61 0.21 0.51
N ALA A 224 7.12 -0.52 1.51
CA ALA A 224 7.85 -1.63 2.11
C ALA A 224 8.23 -2.74 1.12
N SER A 225 7.39 -2.98 0.09
CA SER A 225 7.71 -3.95 -0.97
C SER A 225 8.81 -3.44 -1.90
N TYR A 226 8.78 -2.16 -2.26
CA TYR A 226 9.84 -1.55 -3.07
C TYR A 226 11.16 -1.44 -2.32
N ASP A 227 11.13 -1.14 -1.03
CA ASP A 227 12.33 -1.10 -0.19
C ASP A 227 13.00 -2.48 -0.12
N LYS A 228 12.22 -3.56 -0.03
CA LYS A 228 12.76 -4.94 -0.10
C LYS A 228 13.36 -5.28 -1.46
N VAL A 229 12.68 -4.93 -2.54
CA VAL A 229 13.22 -5.16 -3.90
C VAL A 229 14.53 -4.40 -4.09
N ARG A 230 14.62 -3.18 -3.53
CA ARG A 230 15.85 -2.40 -3.54
C ARG A 230 16.97 -3.11 -2.77
N GLU A 231 16.71 -3.58 -1.54
CA GLU A 231 17.66 -4.34 -0.73
C GLU A 231 18.17 -5.58 -1.48
N ASP A 232 17.27 -6.38 -2.06
CA ASP A 232 17.63 -7.56 -2.86
C ASP A 232 18.52 -7.23 -4.07
N ILE A 233 18.29 -6.06 -4.71
CA ILE A 233 19.11 -5.60 -5.84
C ILE A 233 20.49 -5.15 -5.35
N GLU A 234 20.56 -4.42 -4.24
CA GLU A 234 21.82 -3.98 -3.63
C GLU A 234 22.70 -5.19 -3.25
N ASP A 235 22.10 -6.23 -2.66
CA ASP A 235 22.79 -7.47 -2.33
C ASP A 235 23.32 -8.20 -3.59
N ARG A 236 22.52 -8.27 -4.65
CA ARG A 236 22.94 -8.89 -5.92
C ARG A 236 24.08 -8.13 -6.59
N ILE A 237 24.09 -6.80 -6.48
CA ILE A 237 25.19 -5.98 -6.99
C ILE A 237 26.47 -6.32 -6.22
N ALA A 238 26.41 -6.39 -4.89
CA ALA A 238 27.56 -6.73 -4.05
C ALA A 238 28.14 -8.11 -4.39
N ASP A 239 27.28 -9.11 -4.59
CA ASP A 239 27.70 -10.46 -4.99
C ASP A 239 28.36 -10.48 -6.38
N LEU A 240 27.82 -9.72 -7.34
CA LEU A 240 28.38 -9.60 -8.68
C LEU A 240 29.75 -8.92 -8.67
N GLU A 241 29.89 -7.82 -7.93
CA GLU A 241 31.18 -7.13 -7.74
C GLU A 241 32.23 -8.08 -7.14
N ALA A 242 31.87 -8.82 -6.09
CA ALA A 242 32.75 -9.81 -5.48
C ALA A 242 33.14 -10.96 -6.44
N SER A 243 32.23 -11.37 -7.34
CA SER A 243 32.53 -12.38 -8.35
C SER A 243 33.49 -11.85 -9.41
N VAL A 244 33.27 -10.63 -9.91
CA VAL A 244 34.14 -9.97 -10.90
C VAL A 244 35.56 -9.82 -10.34
N ASP A 245 35.70 -9.43 -9.08
CA ASP A 245 37.01 -9.29 -8.43
C ASP A 245 37.75 -10.64 -8.34
N LYS A 246 37.05 -11.71 -7.96
CA LYS A 246 37.62 -13.07 -7.91
C LYS A 246 38.08 -13.54 -9.29
N GLU A 247 37.29 -13.28 -10.33
CA GLU A 247 37.67 -13.61 -11.71
C GLU A 247 38.89 -12.81 -12.17
N MET A 248 38.95 -11.52 -11.87
CA MET A 248 40.11 -10.69 -12.17
C MET A 248 41.38 -11.20 -11.48
N GLU A 249 41.31 -11.57 -10.20
CA GLU A 249 42.44 -12.17 -9.49
C GLU A 249 42.89 -13.49 -10.10
N LEU A 250 41.94 -14.34 -10.50
CA LEU A 250 42.24 -15.63 -11.11
C LEU A 250 42.91 -15.45 -12.47
N LEU A 251 42.45 -14.49 -13.28
CA LEU A 251 43.08 -14.10 -14.53
C LEU A 251 44.51 -13.58 -14.30
N ARG A 252 44.72 -12.70 -13.31
CA ARG A 252 46.06 -12.21 -12.93
C ARG A 252 46.99 -13.36 -12.54
N ARG A 253 46.52 -14.29 -11.72
CA ARG A 253 47.29 -15.49 -11.33
C ARG A 253 47.66 -16.36 -12.52
N LYS A 254 46.72 -16.59 -13.44
CA LYS A 254 46.99 -17.33 -14.70
C LYS A 254 48.02 -16.62 -15.56
N PHE A 255 47.94 -15.30 -15.67
CA PHE A 255 48.90 -14.50 -16.45
C PHE A 255 50.33 -14.61 -15.88
N ILE A 256 50.50 -14.45 -14.57
CA ILE A 256 51.82 -14.60 -13.90
C ILE A 256 52.38 -16.02 -14.10
N ALA A 257 51.54 -17.05 -13.97
CA ALA A 257 51.97 -18.43 -14.17
C ALA A 257 52.42 -18.69 -15.62
N MET A 258 51.71 -18.13 -16.61
CA MET A 258 52.10 -18.21 -18.01
C MET A 258 53.40 -17.45 -18.30
N GLU A 259 53.59 -16.27 -17.70
CA GLU A 259 54.83 -15.50 -17.80
C GLU A 259 56.03 -16.27 -17.26
N GLN A 260 55.89 -16.91 -16.09
CA GLN A 260 56.94 -17.75 -15.51
C GLN A 260 57.22 -18.99 -16.36
N ALA A 261 56.18 -19.62 -16.93
CA ALA A 261 56.34 -20.75 -17.84
C ALA A 261 57.08 -20.34 -19.12
N GLN A 262 56.77 -19.18 -19.69
CA GLN A 262 57.46 -18.62 -20.85
C GLN A 262 58.92 -18.29 -20.52
N ALA A 263 59.20 -17.69 -19.36
CA ALA A 263 60.57 -17.41 -18.92
C ALA A 263 61.40 -18.70 -18.77
N ARG A 264 60.81 -19.76 -18.20
CA ARG A 264 61.46 -21.08 -18.13
C ARG A 264 61.68 -21.67 -19.51
N ALA A 265 60.69 -21.60 -20.41
CA ALA A 265 60.81 -22.10 -21.77
C ALA A 265 61.93 -21.41 -22.56
N SER A 266 62.01 -20.08 -22.52
CA SER A 266 63.09 -19.30 -23.12
C SER A 266 64.47 -19.62 -22.50
N GLY A 267 64.52 -19.84 -21.18
CA GLY A 267 65.72 -20.28 -20.48
C GLY A 267 66.17 -21.68 -20.92
N THR A 268 65.24 -22.63 -21.04
CA THR A 268 65.54 -23.98 -21.53
C THR A 268 65.98 -23.98 -22.99
N LEU A 269 65.39 -23.13 -23.84
CA LEU A 269 65.79 -22.99 -25.24
C LEU A 269 67.23 -22.48 -25.36
N SER A 270 67.59 -21.46 -24.56
CA SER A 270 68.96 -20.93 -24.50
C SER A 270 69.96 -21.98 -23.99
N ALA A 271 69.58 -22.76 -22.96
CA ALA A 271 70.41 -23.84 -22.43
C ALA A 271 70.60 -24.98 -23.45
N LEU A 272 69.55 -25.33 -24.20
CA LEU A 272 69.62 -26.33 -25.28
C LEU A 272 70.53 -25.86 -26.41
N GLN A 273 70.49 -24.58 -26.78
CA GLN A 273 71.40 -24.00 -27.78
C GLN A 273 72.86 -24.03 -27.31
N GLN A 274 73.13 -23.73 -26.04
CA GLN A 274 74.48 -23.83 -25.47
C GLN A 274 74.98 -25.28 -25.40
N MET A 275 74.13 -26.22 -25.00
CA MET A 275 74.47 -27.65 -25.02
C MET A 275 74.72 -28.17 -26.44
N GLN A 276 73.94 -27.71 -27.43
CA GLN A 276 74.17 -28.03 -28.84
C GLN A 276 75.53 -27.50 -29.32
N GLN A 277 75.90 -26.27 -28.95
CA GLN A 277 77.21 -25.71 -29.27
C GLN A 277 78.36 -26.47 -28.59
N GLN A 278 78.20 -26.87 -27.32
CA GLN A 278 79.20 -27.68 -26.62
C GLN A 278 79.33 -29.10 -27.17
N LEU A 279 78.23 -29.76 -27.53
CA LEU A 279 78.25 -31.07 -28.19
C LEU A 279 78.88 -31.01 -29.57
N THR A 280 78.71 -29.90 -30.30
CA THR A 280 79.36 -29.66 -31.60
C THR A 280 80.88 -29.42 -31.43
N ALA A 281 81.32 -28.89 -30.29
CA ALA A 281 82.73 -28.68 -29.97
C ALA A 281 83.45 -29.95 -29.44
N ILE A 282 82.71 -30.92 -28.88
CA ILE A 282 83.25 -32.14 -28.23
C ILE A 282 83.27 -33.36 -29.16
N LEU A 283 82.78 -33.27 -30.41
CA LEU A 283 82.97 -34.30 -31.44
C LEU A 283 84.23 -33.98 -32.27
N PRO A 284 85.41 -34.55 -31.98
CA PRO A 284 86.56 -34.38 -32.84
C PRO A 284 86.35 -35.23 -34.08
N GLY A 285 86.38 -34.60 -35.26
CA GLY A 285 86.48 -35.27 -36.54
C GLY A 285 87.72 -36.14 -36.58
N ASN A 286 87.56 -37.41 -36.22
CA ASN A 286 88.53 -38.46 -36.43
C ASN A 286 88.46 -38.83 -37.92
N ASN A 287 89.33 -38.27 -38.75
CA ASN A 287 89.59 -38.82 -40.07
C ASN A 287 91.08 -38.82 -40.38
N ARG A 288 91.63 -40.03 -40.33
CA ARG A 288 92.90 -40.43 -40.95
C ARG A 288 92.77 -40.30 -42.46
N ARG A 289 93.62 -39.47 -43.08
CA ARG A 289 94.48 -39.79 -44.23
C ARG A 289 95.21 -38.55 -44.70
#